data_AF-A0A672T4H6-F1
#
_entry.id   AF-A0A672T4H6-F1
#
_cell.length_a   1.000
_cell.length_b   1.000
_cell.length_c   1.000
_cell.angle_alpha   90.00
_cell.angle_beta   90.00
_cell.angle_gamma   90.00
#
_symmetry.space_group_name_H-M   'P 1'
#
loop_
_entity.id
_entity.type
_entity.pdbx_description
1 polymer ?
#
loop_
_entity_poly.entity_id
_entity_poly.type
_entity_poly.pdbx_seq_one_letter_code
_entity_poly.pdbx_strand_id
1 'polypeptide(L)'
;RGICVRYGLDRYECDCTRTGFYGENCTIPEFWTRVYRLLKPSPNIVHYILTHFDWLWDIINRTFLRDWLMHKVLTVRANLIPSPPTYNSKYDYLNWEAYSNITYYTRILPPVPQDCPLPMGTKGKIKLPDPKLLAEKFLLRQNFRPDPQGTNLMFAFFAQHFTHQFFKTHNHIGLGFTKGLAHGVDAGHVYGDTLDRQLDLRLHKDGKLKYQVVNGEMYPPTVLDAPVKMSYPPSVPPEQQLAIGQEVFGLLPGLSMYATLWLREHNRVCDILKQEHPTWGDEQLFQTTRLIIIGTDFLKSCGFYFAWEPLATYLCIYVFTGEEEMAKELEELYGDIDAMEFYPALLLEKTRSGVIFGESMVEMGAPFSLKGLMGNPICSPEYWKPSTFGGKTGFDIVNSATLKKLVCLNTKWCPYVSFHTPPPEYKHQRTSHGEL
;
A
#
# COMPACT_ATOMS: atom_id res chain seq x y z
N ARG A 1 -18.65 1.09 15.49
CA ARG A 1 -17.51 0.35 16.09
C ARG A 1 -17.93 -0.46 17.32
N GLY A 2 -19.19 -0.41 17.79
CA GLY A 2 -19.65 -1.40 18.76
C GLY A 2 -19.58 -2.81 18.18
N ILE A 3 -19.35 -3.80 19.04
CA ILE A 3 -19.20 -5.21 18.64
C ILE A 3 -20.51 -5.92 18.99
N CYS A 4 -21.18 -6.48 17.98
CA CYS A 4 -22.39 -7.28 18.18
C CYS A 4 -22.00 -8.69 18.65
N VAL A 5 -22.58 -9.13 19.76
CA VAL A 5 -22.40 -10.46 20.32
C VAL A 5 -23.77 -11.12 20.42
N ARG A 6 -23.90 -12.35 19.89
CA ARG A 6 -25.14 -13.14 19.99
C ARG A 6 -25.30 -13.66 21.42
N TYR A 7 -26.51 -13.53 21.98
CA TYR A 7 -26.87 -13.98 23.32
C TYR A 7 -28.14 -14.82 23.29
N GLY A 8 -28.08 -16.03 23.85
CA GLY A 8 -29.22 -16.95 23.77
C GLY A 8 -29.48 -17.40 22.33
N LEU A 9 -30.76 -17.61 21.99
CA LEU A 9 -31.16 -18.14 20.68
C LEU A 9 -31.49 -17.04 19.65
N ASP A 10 -31.98 -15.90 20.11
CA ASP A 10 -32.62 -14.87 19.29
C ASP A 10 -32.29 -13.43 19.72
N ARG A 11 -31.37 -13.25 20.68
CA ARG A 11 -30.97 -11.92 21.17
C ARG A 11 -29.53 -11.60 20.81
N TYR A 12 -29.21 -10.31 20.86
CA TYR A 12 -27.85 -9.81 20.74
C TYR A 12 -27.61 -8.70 21.77
N GLU A 13 -26.34 -8.44 22.05
CA GLU A 13 -25.91 -7.26 22.80
C GLU A 13 -24.78 -6.58 22.04
N CYS A 14 -24.67 -5.25 22.19
CA CYS A 14 -23.56 -4.50 21.65
C CYS A 14 -22.57 -4.12 22.75
N ASP A 15 -21.31 -4.54 22.60
CA ASP A 15 -20.23 -4.00 23.41
C ASP A 15 -19.83 -2.61 22.87
N CYS A 16 -20.18 -1.57 23.64
CA CYS A 16 -19.88 -0.17 23.32
C CYS A 16 -18.58 0.35 23.97
N THR A 17 -17.77 -0.53 24.57
CA THR A 17 -16.56 -0.14 25.33
C THR A 17 -15.63 0.75 24.52
N ARG A 18 -15.34 1.95 25.07
CA ARG A 18 -14.46 2.97 24.46
C ARG A 18 -14.85 3.38 23.03
N THR A 19 -16.11 3.20 22.64
CA THR A 19 -16.61 3.72 21.35
C THR A 19 -16.91 5.21 21.41
N GLY A 20 -17.06 5.78 22.61
CA GLY A 20 -17.59 7.13 22.84
C GLY A 20 -19.12 7.20 22.74
N PHE A 21 -19.79 6.04 22.70
CA PHE A 21 -21.24 5.86 22.63
C PHE A 21 -21.72 4.85 23.66
N TYR A 22 -23.01 4.92 23.98
CA TYR A 22 -23.72 3.96 24.81
C TYR A 22 -25.14 3.69 24.29
N GLY A 23 -25.91 2.88 25.02
CA GLY A 23 -27.24 2.39 24.63
C GLY A 23 -27.17 1.04 23.92
N GLU A 24 -28.33 0.44 23.66
CA GLU A 24 -28.48 -0.92 23.12
C GLU A 24 -27.68 -1.16 21.83
N ASN A 25 -27.61 -0.15 20.97
CA ASN A 25 -26.93 -0.21 19.66
C ASN A 25 -25.71 0.73 19.55
N CYS A 26 -25.17 1.22 20.68
CA CYS A 26 -24.07 2.20 20.71
C CYS A 26 -24.34 3.46 19.86
N THR A 27 -25.56 4.01 19.94
CA THR A 27 -25.98 5.16 19.12
C THR A 27 -26.04 6.47 19.89
N ILE A 28 -26.06 6.43 21.23
CA ILE A 28 -26.17 7.62 22.06
C ILE A 28 -24.77 8.16 22.35
N PRO A 29 -24.38 9.34 21.84
CA PRO A 29 -23.02 9.87 22.03
C PRO A 29 -22.80 10.35 23.46
N GLU A 30 -21.61 10.10 23.99
CA GLU A 30 -21.08 10.81 25.15
C GLU A 30 -20.95 12.32 24.86
N PHE A 31 -20.85 13.14 25.91
CA PHE A 31 -20.76 14.59 25.79
C PHE A 31 -19.61 15.03 24.87
N TRP A 32 -18.39 14.54 25.09
CA TRP A 32 -17.23 14.90 24.27
C TRP A 32 -17.33 14.39 22.84
N THR A 33 -17.93 13.22 22.63
CA THR A 33 -18.22 12.69 21.30
C THR A 33 -19.19 13.59 20.53
N ARG A 34 -20.21 14.13 21.21
CA ARG A 34 -21.15 15.08 20.61
C ARG A 34 -20.45 16.39 20.23
N VAL A 35 -19.64 16.96 21.13
CA VAL A 35 -18.85 18.18 20.86
C VAL A 35 -17.90 17.97 19.69
N TYR A 36 -17.16 16.86 19.69
CA TYR A 36 -16.24 16.50 18.61
C TYR A 36 -16.95 16.40 17.27
N ARG A 37 -18.08 15.68 17.20
CA ARG A 37 -18.86 15.53 15.95
C ARG A 37 -19.43 16.86 15.45
N LEU A 38 -19.78 17.79 16.33
CA LEU A 38 -20.28 19.11 15.96
C LEU A 38 -19.18 19.99 15.34
N LEU A 39 -17.95 19.90 15.85
CA LEU A 39 -16.83 20.74 15.42
C LEU A 39 -16.02 20.15 14.25
N LYS A 40 -16.15 18.85 14.00
CA LYS A 40 -15.34 18.16 13.00
C LYS A 40 -15.77 18.56 11.58
N PRO A 41 -14.88 19.12 10.74
CA PRO A 41 -15.18 19.41 9.35
C PRO A 41 -15.38 18.11 8.55
N SER A 42 -16.16 18.17 7.47
CA SER A 42 -16.33 17.02 6.58
C SER A 42 -15.04 16.70 5.79
N PRO A 43 -14.85 15.46 5.33
CA PRO A 43 -13.70 15.08 4.50
C PRO A 43 -13.52 15.97 3.28
N ASN A 44 -14.62 16.37 2.63
CA ASN A 44 -14.57 17.26 1.46
C ASN A 44 -14.11 18.69 1.81
N ILE A 45 -14.47 19.21 2.99
CA ILE A 45 -13.94 20.48 3.49
C ILE A 45 -12.44 20.35 3.79
N VAL A 46 -12.03 19.28 4.46
CA VAL A 46 -10.62 19.01 4.76
C VAL A 46 -9.80 18.91 3.48
N HIS A 47 -10.30 18.16 2.48
CA HIS A 47 -9.67 18.03 1.18
C HIS A 47 -9.57 19.39 0.48
N TYR A 48 -10.64 20.17 0.46
CA TYR A 48 -10.63 21.52 -0.12
C TYR A 48 -9.55 22.39 0.52
N ILE A 49 -9.45 22.41 1.85
CA ILE A 49 -8.40 23.15 2.56
C ILE A 49 -7.01 22.64 2.18
N LEU A 50 -6.81 21.33 2.03
CA LEU A 50 -5.52 20.72 1.67
C LEU A 50 -5.09 20.95 0.21
N THR A 51 -6.03 21.22 -0.69
CA THR A 51 -5.77 21.39 -2.14
C THR A 51 -5.93 22.82 -2.62
N HIS A 52 -6.32 23.73 -1.73
CA HIS A 52 -6.47 25.16 -2.02
C HIS A 52 -5.60 25.96 -1.06
N PHE A 53 -5.40 27.25 -1.36
CA PHE A 53 -4.58 28.18 -0.56
C PHE A 53 -3.07 27.86 -0.57
N ASP A 54 -2.49 27.63 -1.75
CA ASP A 54 -1.06 27.32 -1.92
C ASP A 54 -0.13 28.28 -1.16
N TRP A 55 -0.43 29.58 -1.18
CA TRP A 55 0.35 30.60 -0.46
C TRP A 55 0.39 30.36 1.07
N LEU A 56 -0.71 29.85 1.64
CA LEU A 56 -0.80 29.54 3.07
C LEU A 56 -0.02 28.26 3.37
N TRP A 57 -0.15 27.25 2.50
CA TRP A 57 0.61 26.01 2.62
C TRP A 57 2.11 26.23 2.46
N ASP A 58 2.55 27.15 1.60
CA ASP A 58 3.95 27.54 1.46
C ASP A 58 4.53 28.11 2.76
N ILE A 59 3.73 28.87 3.51
CA ILE A 59 4.11 29.37 4.84
C ILE A 59 4.14 28.21 5.83
N ILE A 60 3.07 27.42 5.92
CA ILE A 60 2.96 26.28 6.85
C ILE A 60 4.12 25.29 6.66
N ASN A 61 4.44 24.94 5.41
CA ASN A 61 5.46 23.96 5.03
C ASN A 61 6.88 24.37 5.42
N ARG A 62 7.11 25.66 5.69
CA ARG A 62 8.41 26.22 6.13
C ARG A 62 8.49 26.42 7.64
N THR A 63 7.46 26.01 8.40
CA THR A 63 7.37 26.19 9.85
C THR A 63 7.17 24.86 10.57
N PHE A 64 7.26 24.87 11.91
CA PHE A 64 6.95 23.72 12.76
C PHE A 64 5.51 23.20 12.62
N LEU A 65 4.60 24.01 12.06
CA LEU A 65 3.21 23.62 11.83
C LEU A 65 3.10 22.44 10.85
N ARG A 66 4.02 22.32 9.90
CA ARG A 66 4.12 21.15 9.02
C ARG A 66 4.21 19.86 9.83
N ASP A 67 5.16 19.81 10.77
CA ASP A 67 5.42 18.60 11.56
C ASP A 67 4.28 18.32 12.54
N TRP A 68 3.72 19.37 13.15
CA TRP A 68 2.55 19.24 14.01
C TRP A 68 1.33 18.69 13.25
N LEU A 69 1.04 19.24 12.06
CA LEU A 69 -0.05 18.76 11.20
C LEU A 69 0.21 17.33 10.74
N MET A 70 1.43 17.00 10.33
CA MET A 70 1.78 15.64 9.91
C MET A 70 1.61 14.65 11.06
N HIS A 71 2.03 15.00 12.28
CA HIS A 71 1.81 14.18 13.47
C HIS A 71 0.31 13.97 13.74
N LYS A 72 -0.53 15.00 13.55
CA LYS A 72 -2.00 14.85 13.64
C LYS A 72 -2.57 13.95 12.56
N VAL A 73 -2.11 14.07 11.32
CA VAL A 73 -2.50 13.16 10.23
C VAL A 73 -2.15 11.72 10.58
N LEU A 74 -0.89 11.45 10.97
CA LEU A 74 -0.44 10.11 11.32
C LEU A 74 -1.26 9.50 12.46
N THR A 75 -1.46 10.25 13.55
CA THR A 75 -2.18 9.74 14.73
C THR A 75 -3.66 9.54 14.47
N VAL A 76 -4.34 10.51 13.85
CA VAL A 76 -5.77 10.41 13.54
C VAL A 76 -6.02 9.25 12.58
N ARG A 77 -5.16 9.03 11.59
CA ARG A 77 -5.36 7.96 10.62
C ARG A 77 -4.97 6.58 11.14
N ALA A 78 -3.85 6.46 11.87
CA ALA A 78 -3.41 5.17 12.40
C ALA A 78 -4.38 4.60 13.46
N ASN A 79 -5.07 5.44 14.24
CA ASN A 79 -6.05 5.04 15.27
C ASN A 79 -7.32 4.37 14.72
N LEU A 80 -7.40 4.21 13.41
CA LEU A 80 -8.54 3.63 12.72
C LEU A 80 -8.32 2.16 12.39
N ILE A 81 -7.06 1.75 12.32
CA ILE A 81 -6.66 0.36 12.11
C ILE A 81 -6.47 -0.29 13.50
N PRO A 82 -7.24 -1.34 13.84
CA PRO A 82 -7.05 -2.04 15.09
C PRO A 82 -5.67 -2.69 15.11
N SER A 83 -4.99 -2.58 16.25
CA SER A 83 -3.67 -3.11 16.48
C SER A 83 -3.58 -3.48 17.97
N PRO A 84 -3.53 -4.78 18.34
CA PRO A 84 -3.40 -6.00 17.50
C PRO A 84 -4.52 -6.24 16.46
N PRO A 85 -4.28 -7.10 15.42
CA PRO A 85 -5.31 -7.46 14.44
C PRO A 85 -6.48 -8.22 15.08
N THR A 86 -7.66 -8.17 14.44
CA THR A 86 -8.92 -8.62 15.04
C THR A 86 -9.52 -9.87 14.40
N TYR A 87 -10.04 -9.74 13.17
CA TYR A 87 -10.81 -10.78 12.48
C TYR A 87 -10.05 -11.30 11.27
N ASN A 88 -10.47 -12.42 10.70
CA ASN A 88 -10.00 -12.88 9.40
C ASN A 88 -11.15 -13.47 8.57
N SER A 89 -10.84 -14.17 7.47
CA SER A 89 -11.87 -14.77 6.62
C SER A 89 -12.64 -15.92 7.30
N LYS A 90 -12.09 -16.52 8.35
CA LYS A 90 -12.66 -17.67 9.07
C LYS A 90 -13.31 -17.27 10.39
N TYR A 91 -12.70 -16.36 11.14
CA TYR A 91 -13.16 -15.96 12.47
C TYR A 91 -13.67 -14.52 12.47
N ASP A 92 -14.92 -14.37 12.92
CA ASP A 92 -15.67 -13.12 13.10
C ASP A 92 -15.63 -12.58 14.54
N TYR A 93 -14.88 -13.23 15.43
CA TYR A 93 -14.62 -12.81 16.81
C TYR A 93 -13.13 -12.90 17.15
N LEU A 94 -12.72 -12.16 18.18
CA LEU A 94 -11.34 -12.18 18.67
C LEU A 94 -11.00 -13.55 19.25
N ASN A 95 -9.92 -14.15 18.75
CA ASN A 95 -9.41 -15.42 19.27
C ASN A 95 -7.91 -15.54 18.98
N TRP A 96 -7.26 -16.49 19.65
CA TRP A 96 -5.81 -16.64 19.56
C TRP A 96 -5.34 -17.03 18.16
N GLU A 97 -6.09 -17.88 17.45
CA GLU A 97 -5.74 -18.30 16.10
C GLU A 97 -5.77 -17.13 15.10
N ALA A 98 -6.79 -16.26 15.18
CA ALA A 98 -6.87 -15.05 14.36
C ALA A 98 -5.73 -14.05 14.65
N TYR A 99 -5.20 -14.05 15.88
CA TYR A 99 -4.06 -13.23 16.27
C TYR A 99 -2.70 -13.84 15.86
N SER A 100 -2.47 -15.13 16.14
CA SER A 100 -1.16 -15.76 15.99
C SER A 100 -0.89 -16.31 14.59
N ASN A 101 -1.93 -16.71 13.84
CA ASN A 101 -1.76 -17.28 12.52
C ASN A 101 -1.62 -16.19 11.45
N ILE A 102 -0.36 -15.79 11.24
CA ILE A 102 0.03 -14.77 10.27
C ILE A 102 -0.11 -15.21 8.80
N THR A 103 -0.59 -16.42 8.51
CA THR A 103 -0.92 -16.80 7.13
C THR A 103 -2.24 -16.20 6.65
N TYR A 104 -3.07 -15.68 7.55
CA TYR A 104 -4.31 -14.99 7.22
C TYR A 104 -4.10 -13.51 6.94
N TYR A 105 -4.86 -12.95 6.00
CA TYR A 105 -5.13 -11.52 6.00
C TYR A 105 -6.10 -11.18 7.14
N THR A 106 -5.83 -10.08 7.85
CA THR A 106 -6.76 -9.52 8.83
C THR A 106 -7.91 -8.76 8.14
N ARG A 107 -9.04 -8.63 8.83
CA ARG A 107 -10.18 -7.80 8.42
C ARG A 107 -10.57 -6.85 9.54
N ILE A 108 -10.93 -5.61 9.19
CA ILE A 108 -11.47 -4.62 10.16
C ILE A 108 -12.91 -4.97 10.56
N LEU A 109 -13.71 -5.39 9.58
CA LEU A 109 -15.09 -5.83 9.78
C LEU A 109 -15.18 -7.36 9.69
N PRO A 110 -16.03 -8.00 10.50
CA PRO A 110 -16.27 -9.43 10.41
C PRO A 110 -16.91 -9.80 9.05
N PRO A 111 -16.79 -11.06 8.60
CA PRO A 111 -17.59 -11.56 7.48
C PRO A 111 -19.10 -11.43 7.77
N VAL A 112 -19.90 -11.36 6.70
CA VAL A 112 -21.36 -11.53 6.83
C VAL A 112 -21.63 -12.92 7.43
N PRO A 113 -22.46 -13.03 8.49
CA PRO A 113 -22.83 -14.33 9.05
C PRO A 113 -23.47 -15.25 8.00
N GLN A 114 -23.13 -16.53 8.04
CA GLN A 114 -23.57 -17.52 7.03
C GLN A 114 -25.09 -17.80 7.08
N ASP A 115 -25.73 -17.47 8.19
CA ASP A 115 -27.16 -17.64 8.44
C ASP A 115 -27.98 -16.37 8.16
N CYS A 116 -27.38 -15.35 7.53
CA CYS A 116 -28.12 -14.19 7.07
C CYS A 116 -29.09 -14.57 5.92
N PRO A 117 -30.28 -13.93 5.84
CA PRO A 117 -31.26 -14.24 4.81
C PRO A 117 -30.82 -13.83 3.40
N LEU A 118 -29.90 -12.87 3.29
CA LEU A 118 -29.35 -12.36 2.03
C LEU A 118 -27.82 -12.33 2.06
N PRO A 119 -27.15 -12.35 0.89
CA PRO A 119 -25.68 -12.35 0.81
C PRO A 119 -25.00 -11.14 1.50
N MET A 120 -25.70 -10.01 1.58
CA MET A 120 -25.22 -8.76 2.20
C MET A 120 -25.89 -8.50 3.56
N GLY A 121 -26.38 -9.55 4.23
CA GLY A 121 -27.09 -9.43 5.50
C GLY A 121 -28.60 -9.41 5.31
N THR A 122 -29.21 -8.24 5.36
CA THR A 122 -30.68 -8.07 5.34
C THR A 122 -31.21 -7.17 4.22
N LYS A 123 -30.33 -6.66 3.34
CA LYS A 123 -30.66 -5.74 2.24
C LYS A 123 -30.24 -6.31 0.88
N GLY A 124 -30.83 -5.78 -0.18
CA GLY A 124 -30.57 -6.20 -1.56
C GLY A 124 -31.35 -7.45 -1.98
N LYS A 125 -30.79 -8.19 -2.94
CA LYS A 125 -31.41 -9.37 -3.55
C LYS A 125 -30.83 -10.68 -3.03
N ILE A 126 -31.59 -11.76 -3.22
CA ILE A 126 -31.18 -13.14 -2.85
C ILE A 126 -29.90 -13.56 -3.58
N LYS A 127 -29.70 -13.07 -4.81
CA LYS A 127 -28.52 -13.33 -5.62
C LYS A 127 -27.85 -12.00 -5.95
N LEU A 128 -26.54 -11.92 -5.70
CA LEU A 128 -25.72 -10.77 -6.13
C LEU A 128 -25.66 -10.69 -7.67
N PRO A 129 -25.40 -9.50 -8.22
CA PRO A 129 -25.19 -9.35 -9.65
C PRO A 129 -24.07 -10.25 -10.17
N ASP A 130 -24.16 -10.67 -11.43
CA ASP A 130 -23.12 -11.47 -12.05
C ASP A 130 -21.82 -10.64 -12.18
N PRO A 131 -20.66 -11.12 -11.68
CA PRO A 131 -19.42 -10.34 -11.71
C PRO A 131 -18.94 -9.99 -13.12
N LYS A 132 -19.18 -10.86 -14.11
CA LYS A 132 -18.82 -10.60 -15.50
C LYS A 132 -19.71 -9.49 -16.07
N LEU A 133 -21.01 -9.54 -15.79
CA LEU A 133 -21.95 -8.47 -16.17
C LEU A 133 -21.53 -7.12 -15.57
N LEU A 134 -21.20 -7.07 -14.27
CA LEU A 134 -20.72 -5.84 -13.62
C LEU A 134 -19.45 -5.31 -14.29
N ALA A 135 -18.49 -6.20 -14.58
CA ALA A 135 -17.24 -5.81 -15.21
C ALA A 135 -17.46 -5.27 -16.64
N GLU A 136 -18.26 -5.96 -17.45
CA GLU A 136 -18.54 -5.57 -18.84
C GLU A 136 -19.34 -4.27 -18.94
N LYS A 137 -20.31 -4.05 -18.03
CA LYS A 137 -21.13 -2.84 -18.03
C LYS A 137 -20.42 -1.62 -17.49
N PHE A 138 -19.73 -1.75 -16.35
CA PHE A 138 -19.31 -0.56 -15.57
C PHE A 138 -17.80 -0.39 -15.47
N LEU A 139 -16.99 -1.44 -15.62
CA LEU A 139 -15.55 -1.38 -15.39
C LEU A 139 -14.72 -1.47 -16.68
N LEU A 140 -15.30 -2.01 -17.75
CA LEU A 140 -14.65 -2.13 -19.04
C LEU A 140 -14.43 -0.74 -19.65
N ARG A 141 -13.16 -0.40 -19.89
CA ARG A 141 -12.77 0.87 -20.49
C ARG A 141 -13.30 0.98 -21.91
N GLN A 142 -14.20 1.93 -22.15
CA GLN A 142 -14.66 2.29 -23.50
C GLN A 142 -13.68 3.25 -24.19
N ASN A 143 -13.27 4.30 -23.49
CA ASN A 143 -12.28 5.27 -23.93
C ASN A 143 -11.21 5.46 -22.86
N PHE A 144 -9.97 5.72 -23.27
CA PHE A 144 -8.92 6.06 -22.31
C PHE A 144 -9.20 7.42 -21.68
N ARG A 145 -9.37 7.43 -20.36
CA ARG A 145 -9.49 8.63 -19.54
C ARG A 145 -8.13 8.84 -18.84
N PRO A 146 -7.31 9.82 -19.24
CA PRO A 146 -6.07 10.09 -18.53
C PRO A 146 -6.37 10.56 -17.11
N ASP A 147 -5.48 10.26 -16.17
CA ASP A 147 -5.58 10.79 -14.82
C ASP A 147 -5.39 12.32 -14.85
N PRO A 148 -6.34 13.13 -14.34
CA PRO A 148 -6.24 14.58 -14.32
C PRO A 148 -5.06 15.11 -13.49
N GLN A 149 -4.49 14.32 -12.58
CA GLN A 149 -3.30 14.71 -11.81
C GLN A 149 -2.00 14.50 -12.60
N GLY A 150 -2.06 13.92 -13.80
CA GLY A 150 -0.90 13.68 -14.65
C GLY A 150 -0.05 12.50 -14.20
N THR A 151 -0.59 11.53 -13.46
CA THR A 151 0.13 10.30 -13.06
C THR A 151 0.62 9.53 -14.28
N ASN A 152 1.86 9.03 -14.22
CA ASN A 152 2.50 8.31 -15.33
C ASN A 152 2.71 6.80 -15.06
N LEU A 153 3.27 6.07 -16.03
CA LEU A 153 3.54 4.64 -15.89
C LEU A 153 4.67 4.31 -14.90
N MET A 154 5.59 5.25 -14.63
CA MET A 154 6.62 5.07 -13.60
C MET A 154 5.94 4.92 -12.23
N PHE A 155 4.91 5.72 -11.95
CA PHE A 155 4.08 5.56 -10.75
C PHE A 155 3.29 4.25 -10.77
N ALA A 156 2.62 3.92 -11.88
CA ALA A 156 1.81 2.70 -11.95
C ALA A 156 2.65 1.44 -11.64
N PHE A 157 3.85 1.34 -12.24
CA PHE A 157 4.76 0.23 -11.96
C PHE A 157 5.41 0.32 -10.57
N PHE A 158 5.63 1.51 -10.02
CA PHE A 158 6.07 1.66 -8.63
C PHE A 158 5.03 1.09 -7.68
N ALA A 159 3.77 1.52 -7.82
CA ALA A 159 2.67 1.06 -7.01
C ALA A 159 2.50 -0.47 -7.12
N GLN A 160 2.57 -1.02 -8.34
CA GLN A 160 2.49 -2.46 -8.54
C GLN A 160 3.66 -3.20 -7.88
N HIS A 161 4.91 -2.78 -8.13
CA HIS A 161 6.10 -3.40 -7.55
C HIS A 161 6.09 -3.33 -6.01
N PHE A 162 5.81 -2.16 -5.45
CA PHE A 162 5.77 -1.91 -4.01
C PHE A 162 4.68 -2.73 -3.31
N THR A 163 3.46 -2.75 -3.86
CA THR A 163 2.33 -3.44 -3.21
C THR A 163 2.45 -4.96 -3.25
N HIS A 164 3.10 -5.52 -4.27
CA HIS A 164 3.29 -6.97 -4.41
C HIS A 164 4.30 -7.57 -3.42
N GLN A 165 4.87 -6.76 -2.52
CA GLN A 165 5.65 -7.25 -1.39
C GLN A 165 4.77 -7.76 -0.25
N PHE A 166 3.59 -7.15 -0.04
CA PHE A 166 2.66 -7.52 1.03
C PHE A 166 1.32 -8.09 0.51
N PHE A 167 0.99 -7.90 -0.77
CA PHE A 167 -0.12 -8.60 -1.42
C PHE A 167 0.38 -9.81 -2.20
N LYS A 168 0.43 -10.97 -1.52
CA LYS A 168 0.84 -12.26 -2.10
C LYS A 168 -0.18 -13.35 -1.75
N THR A 169 -1.38 -13.27 -2.31
CA THR A 169 -2.47 -14.21 -2.00
C THR A 169 -2.04 -15.67 -2.24
N HIS A 170 -2.27 -16.52 -1.25
CA HIS A 170 -1.91 -17.93 -1.31
C HIS A 170 -3.06 -18.75 -1.92
N ASN A 171 -3.22 -18.64 -3.24
CA ASN A 171 -4.35 -19.23 -3.98
C ASN A 171 -4.55 -20.75 -3.75
N HIS A 172 -3.49 -21.51 -3.51
CA HIS A 172 -3.60 -22.95 -3.22
C HIS A 172 -4.26 -23.26 -1.86
N ILE A 173 -4.18 -22.35 -0.89
CA ILE A 173 -4.81 -22.49 0.44
C ILE A 173 -6.18 -21.80 0.43
N GLY A 174 -6.26 -20.59 -0.11
CA GLY A 174 -7.51 -19.85 -0.26
C GLY A 174 -7.31 -18.34 -0.36
N LEU A 175 -8.39 -17.63 -0.71
CA LEU A 175 -8.36 -16.19 -1.01
C LEU A 175 -8.12 -15.30 0.23
N GLY A 176 -8.34 -15.84 1.43
CA GLY A 176 -8.09 -15.14 2.71
C GLY A 176 -6.67 -15.29 3.24
N PHE A 177 -5.77 -15.95 2.51
CA PHE A 177 -4.42 -16.29 2.96
C PHE A 177 -3.35 -15.54 2.17
N THR A 178 -2.20 -15.32 2.81
CA THR A 178 -1.02 -14.64 2.23
C THR A 178 0.25 -15.48 2.39
N LYS A 179 1.16 -15.35 1.42
CA LYS A 179 2.56 -15.77 1.53
C LYS A 179 3.46 -14.67 2.11
N GLY A 180 3.01 -13.42 2.10
CA GLY A 180 3.77 -12.27 2.63
C GLY A 180 3.66 -12.18 4.14
N LEU A 181 4.33 -13.10 4.86
CA LEU A 181 4.18 -13.27 6.31
C LEU A 181 4.67 -12.08 7.15
N ALA A 182 5.41 -11.14 6.55
CA ALA A 182 5.83 -9.91 7.22
C ALA A 182 4.72 -8.86 7.36
N HIS A 183 3.61 -8.98 6.60
CA HIS A 183 2.46 -8.06 6.64
C HIS A 183 2.79 -6.56 6.46
N GLY A 184 3.85 -6.24 5.72
CA GLY A 184 4.26 -4.85 5.53
C GLY A 184 5.47 -4.69 4.63
N VAL A 185 6.20 -3.58 4.83
CA VAL A 185 7.40 -3.24 4.05
C VAL A 185 8.61 -3.96 4.63
N ASP A 186 8.88 -5.19 4.18
CA ASP A 186 10.06 -5.98 4.54
C ASP A 186 11.06 -6.12 3.38
N ALA A 187 10.73 -5.52 2.24
CA ALA A 187 11.42 -5.67 0.96
C ALA A 187 11.52 -7.14 0.48
N GLY A 188 10.60 -8.02 0.87
CA GLY A 188 10.59 -9.43 0.46
C GLY A 188 10.40 -9.63 -1.05
N HIS A 189 9.83 -8.65 -1.75
CA HIS A 189 9.80 -8.61 -3.20
C HIS A 189 11.18 -8.45 -3.87
N VAL A 190 12.19 -7.96 -3.14
CA VAL A 190 13.60 -7.90 -3.56
C VAL A 190 14.37 -9.11 -3.03
N TYR A 191 14.19 -9.43 -1.74
CA TYR A 191 15.02 -10.40 -1.01
C TYR A 191 14.46 -11.82 -0.90
N GLY A 192 13.21 -12.05 -1.30
CA GLY A 192 12.47 -13.29 -1.07
C GLY A 192 11.65 -13.28 0.23
N ASP A 193 10.61 -14.11 0.27
CA ASP A 193 9.69 -14.30 1.41
C ASP A 193 10.10 -15.45 2.34
N THR A 194 11.18 -16.16 2.00
CA THR A 194 11.75 -17.27 2.77
C THR A 194 13.27 -17.11 2.84
N LEU A 195 13.88 -17.67 3.90
CA LEU A 195 15.32 -17.63 4.07
C LEU A 195 16.05 -18.37 2.95
N ASP A 196 15.56 -19.54 2.53
CA ASP A 196 16.20 -20.33 1.45
C ASP A 196 16.27 -19.52 0.15
N ARG A 197 15.16 -18.89 -0.25
CA ARG A 197 15.12 -18.00 -1.43
C ARG A 197 16.08 -16.83 -1.28
N GLN A 198 16.16 -16.23 -0.10
CA GLN A 198 17.08 -15.13 0.18
C GLN A 198 18.54 -15.57 0.05
N LEU A 199 18.90 -16.73 0.60
CA LEU A 199 20.25 -17.28 0.50
C LEU A 199 20.61 -17.60 -0.95
N ASP A 200 19.67 -18.12 -1.75
CA ASP A 200 19.90 -18.41 -3.17
C ASP A 200 20.11 -17.14 -4.01
N LEU A 201 19.49 -16.02 -3.64
CA LEU A 201 19.65 -14.72 -4.31
C LEU A 201 20.90 -13.96 -3.88
N ARG A 202 21.49 -14.29 -2.73
CA ARG A 202 22.69 -13.62 -2.20
C ARG A 202 23.96 -14.09 -2.87
N LEU A 203 24.90 -13.16 -3.04
CA LEU A 203 26.24 -13.45 -3.54
C LEU A 203 27.13 -14.08 -2.45
N HIS A 204 26.80 -13.87 -1.18
CA HIS A 204 27.61 -14.26 0.00
C HIS A 204 29.01 -13.66 -0.02
N LYS A 205 29.13 -12.49 -0.65
CA LYS A 205 30.34 -11.69 -0.69
C LYS A 205 29.98 -10.21 -0.62
N ASP A 206 30.64 -9.51 0.30
CA ASP A 206 30.51 -8.06 0.52
C ASP A 206 29.07 -7.59 0.76
N GLY A 207 28.20 -8.46 1.27
CA GLY A 207 26.79 -8.21 1.54
C GLY A 207 25.89 -8.22 0.31
N LYS A 208 26.41 -8.50 -0.89
CA LYS A 208 25.73 -8.24 -2.16
C LYS A 208 24.70 -9.29 -2.55
N LEU A 209 23.78 -8.90 -3.42
CA LEU A 209 22.94 -9.81 -4.20
C LEU A 209 23.68 -10.28 -5.46
N LYS A 210 23.39 -11.51 -5.89
CA LYS A 210 23.83 -12.03 -7.19
C LYS A 210 23.30 -11.14 -8.32
N TYR A 211 24.03 -11.10 -9.43
CA TYR A 211 23.67 -10.32 -10.61
C TYR A 211 24.37 -10.90 -11.84
N GLN A 212 23.91 -10.48 -13.02
CA GLN A 212 24.60 -10.69 -14.28
C GLN A 212 24.92 -9.35 -14.94
N VAL A 213 25.90 -9.35 -15.85
CA VAL A 213 26.25 -8.15 -16.64
C VAL A 213 25.89 -8.41 -18.09
N VAL A 214 24.94 -7.65 -18.61
CA VAL A 214 24.49 -7.72 -20.01
C VAL A 214 24.72 -6.36 -20.64
N ASN A 215 25.49 -6.31 -21.74
CA ASN A 215 25.85 -5.06 -22.43
C ASN A 215 26.49 -4.00 -21.49
N GLY A 216 27.29 -4.45 -20.53
CA GLY A 216 27.96 -3.58 -19.56
C GLY A 216 27.01 -2.92 -18.55
N GLU A 217 25.84 -3.52 -18.29
CA GLU A 217 24.84 -3.09 -17.33
C GLU A 217 24.48 -4.24 -16.37
N MET A 218 24.24 -3.92 -15.10
CA MET A 218 23.87 -4.89 -14.08
C MET A 218 22.38 -5.25 -14.16
N TYR A 219 22.06 -6.53 -14.23
CA TYR A 219 20.70 -7.08 -14.20
C TYR A 219 20.58 -8.19 -13.15
N PRO A 220 19.36 -8.53 -12.71
CA PRO A 220 19.13 -9.70 -11.86
C PRO A 220 19.74 -10.97 -12.48
N PRO A 221 20.22 -11.92 -11.66
CA PRO A 221 20.82 -13.16 -12.16
C PRO A 221 19.77 -14.00 -12.91
N THR A 222 20.21 -15.01 -13.64
CA THR A 222 19.28 -16.00 -14.21
C THR A 222 18.84 -17.01 -13.16
N VAL A 223 17.76 -17.76 -13.42
CA VAL A 223 17.37 -18.88 -12.55
C VAL A 223 18.38 -20.04 -12.55
N LEU A 224 19.32 -20.08 -13.51
CA LEU A 224 20.44 -21.03 -13.49
C LEU A 224 21.48 -20.65 -12.43
N ASP A 225 21.76 -19.36 -12.28
CA ASP A 225 22.77 -18.84 -11.32
C ASP A 225 22.21 -18.68 -9.90
N ALA A 226 20.90 -18.44 -9.80
CA ALA A 226 20.15 -18.33 -8.56
C ALA A 226 18.90 -19.21 -8.66
N PRO A 227 18.93 -20.47 -8.17
CA PRO A 227 17.92 -21.50 -8.42
C PRO A 227 16.63 -21.27 -7.62
N VAL A 228 15.97 -20.14 -7.85
CA VAL A 228 14.72 -19.76 -7.22
C VAL A 228 13.56 -19.97 -8.17
N LYS A 229 12.41 -20.41 -7.62
CA LYS A 229 11.19 -20.58 -8.42
C LYS A 229 10.72 -19.21 -8.95
N MET A 230 10.54 -19.12 -10.26
CA MET A 230 9.93 -17.98 -10.96
C MET A 230 8.72 -18.44 -11.78
N SER A 231 7.73 -17.56 -11.93
CA SER A 231 6.53 -17.80 -12.74
C SER A 231 6.73 -17.20 -14.12
N TYR A 232 7.30 -17.99 -15.02
CA TYR A 232 7.42 -17.68 -16.45
C TYR A 232 6.57 -18.64 -17.29
N PRO A 233 6.12 -18.23 -18.50
CA PRO A 233 5.54 -19.16 -19.46
C PRO A 233 6.51 -20.31 -19.77
N PRO A 234 6.03 -21.55 -19.98
CA PRO A 234 6.90 -22.71 -20.26
C PRO A 234 7.79 -22.56 -21.50
N SER A 235 7.46 -21.63 -22.40
CA SER A 235 8.22 -21.31 -23.60
C SER A 235 9.49 -20.49 -23.35
N VAL A 236 9.64 -19.87 -22.17
CA VAL A 236 10.81 -19.05 -21.83
C VAL A 236 11.87 -19.95 -21.21
N PRO A 237 13.05 -20.09 -21.82
CA PRO A 237 14.06 -21.01 -21.31
C PRO A 237 14.77 -20.44 -20.06
N PRO A 238 15.30 -21.29 -19.16
CA PRO A 238 15.89 -20.86 -17.88
C PRO A 238 16.96 -19.77 -17.99
N GLU A 239 17.81 -19.81 -19.02
CA GLU A 239 18.85 -18.82 -19.29
C GLU A 239 18.31 -17.40 -19.59
N GLN A 240 17.01 -17.27 -19.89
CA GLN A 240 16.33 -15.99 -20.12
C GLN A 240 15.39 -15.59 -18.96
N GLN A 241 15.26 -16.42 -17.93
CA GLN A 241 14.41 -16.13 -16.78
C GLN A 241 15.22 -15.41 -15.71
N LEU A 242 14.80 -14.21 -15.34
CA LEU A 242 15.43 -13.43 -14.27
C LEU A 242 14.98 -13.96 -12.91
N ALA A 243 15.94 -14.23 -12.02
CA ALA A 243 15.70 -14.61 -10.62
C ALA A 243 15.59 -13.35 -9.75
N ILE A 244 14.40 -13.14 -9.17
CA ILE A 244 14.03 -11.94 -8.39
C ILE A 244 13.31 -12.37 -7.11
N GLY A 245 13.35 -11.59 -6.03
CA GLY A 245 12.64 -11.91 -4.78
C GLY A 245 11.16 -12.26 -4.95
N GLN A 246 10.43 -11.53 -5.80
CA GLN A 246 9.03 -11.85 -6.13
C GLN A 246 8.94 -12.77 -7.37
N GLU A 247 8.39 -13.98 -7.19
CA GLU A 247 8.18 -14.99 -8.23
C GLU A 247 7.40 -14.56 -9.49
N VAL A 248 6.60 -13.48 -9.48
CA VAL A 248 5.76 -13.03 -10.60
C VAL A 248 6.32 -11.81 -11.36
N PHE A 249 7.45 -11.25 -10.94
CA PHE A 249 7.98 -10.02 -11.55
C PHE A 249 8.54 -10.20 -12.97
N GLY A 250 8.69 -11.45 -13.42
CA GLY A 250 8.93 -11.79 -14.82
C GLY A 250 7.76 -11.52 -15.76
N LEU A 251 6.56 -11.24 -15.23
CA LEU A 251 5.34 -11.02 -16.02
C LEU A 251 5.38 -9.72 -16.85
N LEU A 252 5.95 -8.65 -16.29
CA LEU A 252 5.94 -7.31 -16.90
C LEU A 252 7.32 -6.65 -16.83
N PRO A 253 7.82 -6.04 -17.91
CA PRO A 253 9.10 -5.34 -17.91
C PRO A 253 9.19 -4.22 -16.87
N GLY A 254 8.09 -3.53 -16.57
CA GLY A 254 8.05 -2.47 -15.55
C GLY A 254 8.36 -2.98 -14.13
N LEU A 255 7.97 -4.22 -13.80
CA LEU A 255 8.31 -4.86 -12.53
C LEU A 255 9.79 -5.27 -12.50
N SER A 256 10.28 -5.87 -13.58
CA SER A 256 11.70 -6.23 -13.72
C SER A 256 12.62 -5.00 -13.74
N MET A 257 12.15 -3.86 -14.25
CA MET A 257 12.86 -2.57 -14.19
C MET A 257 13.07 -2.12 -12.75
N TYR A 258 12.01 -2.07 -11.93
CA TYR A 258 12.15 -1.70 -10.52
C TYR A 258 12.99 -2.71 -9.73
N ALA A 259 12.82 -4.01 -9.99
CA ALA A 259 13.65 -5.04 -9.37
C ALA A 259 15.15 -4.84 -9.69
N THR A 260 15.46 -4.47 -10.94
CA THR A 260 16.84 -4.14 -11.36
C THR A 260 17.36 -2.90 -10.65
N LEU A 261 16.57 -1.82 -10.55
CA LEU A 261 16.97 -0.59 -9.84
C LEU A 261 17.26 -0.86 -8.37
N TRP A 262 16.41 -1.63 -7.69
CA TRP A 262 16.58 -1.95 -6.27
C TRP A 262 17.75 -2.90 -6.00
N LEU A 263 18.02 -3.84 -6.91
CA LEU A 263 19.21 -4.69 -6.84
C LEU A 263 20.49 -3.86 -6.99
N ARG A 264 20.52 -2.92 -7.94
CA ARG A 264 21.66 -2.02 -8.12
C ARG A 264 21.86 -1.14 -6.89
N GLU A 265 20.79 -0.57 -6.35
CA GLU A 265 20.84 0.26 -5.15
C GLU A 265 21.35 -0.53 -3.94
N HIS A 266 20.89 -1.77 -3.76
CA HIS A 266 21.40 -2.66 -2.71
C HIS A 266 22.92 -2.86 -2.84
N ASN A 267 23.40 -3.25 -4.01
CA ASN A 267 24.83 -3.49 -4.22
C ASN A 267 25.67 -2.20 -4.08
N ARG A 268 25.14 -1.04 -4.50
CA ARG A 268 25.76 0.29 -4.33
C ARG A 268 25.88 0.67 -2.85
N VAL A 269 24.83 0.44 -2.06
CA VAL A 269 24.84 0.70 -0.61
C VAL A 269 25.79 -0.26 0.12
N CYS A 270 25.88 -1.52 -0.30
CA CYS A 270 26.87 -2.46 0.22
C CYS A 270 28.30 -1.94 0.02
N ASP A 271 28.62 -1.40 -1.16
CA ASP A 271 29.93 -0.81 -1.45
C ASP A 271 30.25 0.38 -0.54
N ILE A 272 29.28 1.26 -0.30
CA ILE A 272 29.44 2.39 0.64
C ILE A 272 29.68 1.88 2.06
N LEU A 273 28.86 0.94 2.54
CA LEU A 273 29.01 0.40 3.88
C LEU A 273 30.32 -0.36 4.05
N LYS A 274 30.82 -1.05 3.02
CA LYS A 274 32.11 -1.76 3.07
C LYS A 274 33.29 -0.79 3.17
N GLN A 275 33.20 0.39 2.53
CA GLN A 275 34.20 1.44 2.65
C GLN A 275 34.21 2.06 4.04
N GLU A 276 33.03 2.35 4.60
CA GLU A 276 32.88 2.89 5.96
C GLU A 276 33.26 1.87 7.03
N HIS A 277 32.97 0.58 6.80
CA HIS A 277 33.19 -0.50 7.74
C HIS A 277 33.98 -1.67 7.14
N PRO A 278 35.31 -1.53 6.90
CA PRO A 278 36.11 -2.56 6.27
C PRO A 278 36.11 -3.90 7.02
N THR A 279 35.90 -3.88 8.33
CA THR A 279 35.87 -5.06 9.22
C THR A 279 34.54 -5.81 9.22
N TRP A 280 33.48 -5.26 8.63
CA TRP A 280 32.19 -5.95 8.56
C TRP A 280 32.25 -7.13 7.60
N GLY A 281 31.66 -8.24 8.04
CA GLY A 281 31.44 -9.43 7.23
C GLY A 281 30.22 -9.31 6.30
N ASP A 282 30.07 -10.29 5.41
CA ASP A 282 28.98 -10.33 4.43
C ASP A 282 27.59 -10.19 5.08
N GLU A 283 27.31 -10.96 6.12
CA GLU A 283 25.98 -10.96 6.77
C GLU A 283 25.60 -9.59 7.33
N GLN A 284 26.52 -8.92 8.02
CA GLN A 284 26.23 -7.62 8.61
C GLN A 284 26.02 -6.55 7.54
N LEU A 285 26.79 -6.58 6.45
CA LEU A 285 26.61 -5.70 5.30
C LEU A 285 25.24 -5.93 4.65
N PHE A 286 24.88 -7.18 4.39
CA PHE A 286 23.60 -7.54 3.79
C PHE A 286 22.42 -7.06 4.64
N GLN A 287 22.41 -7.37 5.95
CA GLN A 287 21.31 -7.00 6.84
C GLN A 287 21.20 -5.49 7.03
N THR A 288 22.33 -4.78 7.21
CA THR A 288 22.31 -3.31 7.34
C THR A 288 21.84 -2.65 6.06
N THR A 289 22.28 -3.15 4.90
CA THR A 289 21.83 -2.66 3.59
C THR A 289 20.33 -2.89 3.41
N ARG A 290 19.80 -4.06 3.81
CA ARG A 290 18.35 -4.33 3.79
C ARG A 290 17.57 -3.31 4.62
N LEU A 291 18.04 -2.95 5.82
CA LEU A 291 17.39 -1.92 6.65
C LEU A 291 17.41 -0.55 5.98
N ILE A 292 18.50 -0.16 5.33
CA ILE A 292 18.59 1.07 4.53
C ILE A 292 17.58 1.02 3.38
N ILE A 293 17.53 -0.08 2.62
CA ILE A 293 16.59 -0.24 1.51
C ILE A 293 15.14 -0.11 2.00
N ILE A 294 14.76 -0.76 3.10
CA ILE A 294 13.42 -0.62 3.70
C ILE A 294 13.14 0.85 4.06
N GLY A 295 14.08 1.56 4.69
CA GLY A 295 13.95 2.98 5.01
C GLY A 295 13.77 3.87 3.76
N THR A 296 14.51 3.59 2.69
CA THR A 296 14.39 4.34 1.43
C THR A 296 13.11 4.02 0.66
N ASP A 297 12.60 2.78 0.75
CA ASP A 297 11.33 2.36 0.15
C ASP A 297 10.14 3.00 0.90
N PHE A 298 10.23 3.04 2.23
CA PHE A 298 9.30 3.73 3.12
C PHE A 298 9.14 5.23 2.77
N LEU A 299 10.24 5.99 2.66
CA LEU A 299 10.17 7.43 2.39
C LEU A 299 9.61 7.76 1.00
N LYS A 300 9.73 6.85 0.03
CA LYS A 300 9.14 7.01 -1.31
C LYS A 300 7.63 6.77 -1.33
N SER A 301 7.12 5.96 -0.40
CA SER A 301 5.69 5.63 -0.29
C SER A 301 4.88 6.64 0.54
N CYS A 302 5.51 7.33 1.51
CA CYS A 302 4.87 8.32 2.39
C CYS A 302 4.25 9.55 1.67
N GLY A 303 4.51 9.77 0.39
CA GLY A 303 3.99 10.92 -0.37
C GLY A 303 2.52 10.83 -0.82
N PHE A 304 1.79 9.74 -0.55
CA PHE A 304 0.63 9.38 -1.39
C PHE A 304 -0.74 9.20 -0.73
N TYR A 305 -0.97 9.55 0.54
CA TYR A 305 -2.29 9.29 1.14
C TYR A 305 -2.75 10.35 2.12
N PHE A 306 -3.82 11.08 1.76
CA PHE A 306 -4.48 12.01 2.67
C PHE A 306 -6.00 11.90 2.63
N ALA A 307 -6.55 11.02 3.49
CA ALA A 307 -7.61 11.29 4.47
C ALA A 307 -8.54 10.07 4.64
N TRP A 308 -8.86 9.50 5.85
CA TRP A 308 -10.01 8.61 6.26
C TRP A 308 -10.98 9.03 7.36
N GLU A 309 -12.26 8.85 7.08
CA GLU A 309 -13.35 8.97 8.03
C GLU A 309 -14.33 7.80 7.90
N PRO A 310 -15.15 7.52 8.94
CA PRO A 310 -16.33 6.70 8.74
C PRO A 310 -17.21 7.41 7.70
N LEU A 311 -17.29 6.82 6.51
CA LEU A 311 -18.16 7.31 5.44
C LEU A 311 -19.58 7.40 5.97
N ALA A 312 -20.25 8.51 5.69
CA ALA A 312 -21.70 8.53 5.76
C ALA A 312 -22.22 7.47 4.77
N THR A 313 -23.20 6.67 5.19
CA THR A 313 -23.96 5.84 4.26
C THR A 313 -24.54 6.74 3.17
N TYR A 314 -24.33 6.40 1.90
CA TYR A 314 -24.94 7.14 0.81
C TYR A 314 -26.45 7.03 0.90
N LEU A 315 -27.14 8.15 0.71
CA LEU A 315 -28.60 8.19 0.76
C LEU A 315 -29.23 7.39 -0.40
N CYS A 316 -28.60 7.41 -1.57
CA CYS A 316 -29.00 6.66 -2.76
C CYS A 316 -27.85 6.51 -3.75
N ILE A 317 -28.01 5.62 -4.73
CA ILE A 317 -26.97 5.31 -5.75
C ILE A 317 -26.66 6.53 -6.63
N TYR A 318 -27.63 7.42 -6.88
CA TYR A 318 -27.41 8.64 -7.65
C TYR A 318 -26.37 9.58 -7.01
N VAL A 319 -26.45 9.78 -5.69
CA VAL A 319 -25.47 10.61 -4.95
C VAL A 319 -24.08 9.96 -4.98
N PHE A 320 -24.02 8.64 -5.05
CA PHE A 320 -22.80 7.84 -5.09
C PHE A 320 -22.07 7.93 -6.45
N THR A 321 -22.78 7.72 -7.58
CA THR A 321 -22.16 7.77 -8.92
C THR A 321 -21.99 9.19 -9.44
N GLY A 322 -22.92 10.10 -9.10
CA GLY A 322 -23.02 11.41 -9.72
C GLY A 322 -23.50 11.39 -11.18
N GLU A 323 -24.00 10.24 -11.65
CA GLU A 323 -24.45 9.99 -13.03
C GLU A 323 -25.73 9.16 -13.04
N GLU A 324 -26.77 9.66 -13.73
CA GLU A 324 -28.14 9.14 -13.64
C GLU A 324 -28.32 7.76 -14.26
N GLU A 325 -27.77 7.55 -15.47
CA GLU A 325 -27.92 6.27 -16.19
C GLU A 325 -27.26 5.12 -15.43
N MET A 326 -26.01 5.32 -15.00
CA MET A 326 -25.28 4.34 -14.20
C MET A 326 -25.99 4.04 -12.88
N ALA A 327 -26.52 5.08 -12.21
CA ALA A 327 -27.21 4.90 -10.95
C ALA A 327 -28.46 4.03 -11.09
N LYS A 328 -29.26 4.27 -12.14
CA LYS A 328 -30.48 3.51 -12.41
C LYS A 328 -30.18 2.04 -12.70
N GLU A 329 -29.16 1.75 -13.52
CA GLU A 329 -28.78 0.36 -13.81
C GLU A 329 -28.24 -0.36 -12.57
N LEU A 330 -27.44 0.32 -11.75
CA LEU A 330 -26.94 -0.24 -10.49
C LEU A 330 -28.06 -0.49 -9.49
N GLU A 331 -29.05 0.41 -9.41
CA GLU A 331 -30.25 0.24 -8.59
C GLU A 331 -31.07 -0.96 -9.07
N GLU A 332 -31.24 -1.12 -10.38
CA GLU A 332 -31.89 -2.29 -10.95
C GLU A 332 -31.12 -3.57 -10.63
N LEU A 333 -29.79 -3.57 -10.64
CA LEU A 333 -28.99 -4.76 -10.35
C LEU A 333 -28.98 -5.14 -8.87
N TYR A 334 -28.65 -4.21 -7.98
CA TYR A 334 -28.47 -4.45 -6.55
C TYR A 334 -29.78 -4.38 -5.74
N GLY A 335 -30.75 -3.60 -6.19
CA GLY A 335 -32.03 -3.35 -5.52
C GLY A 335 -31.95 -2.42 -4.30
N ASP A 336 -30.78 -2.27 -3.68
CA ASP A 336 -30.56 -1.40 -2.52
C ASP A 336 -29.09 -0.92 -2.49
N ILE A 337 -28.85 0.34 -2.14
CA ILE A 337 -27.50 0.91 -1.99
C ILE A 337 -26.73 0.22 -0.86
N ASP A 338 -27.42 -0.22 0.20
CA ASP A 338 -26.80 -0.91 1.34
C ASP A 338 -26.31 -2.32 0.99
N ALA A 339 -26.63 -2.83 -0.20
CA ALA A 339 -26.14 -4.09 -0.73
C ALA A 339 -24.99 -3.95 -1.74
N MET A 340 -24.54 -2.72 -2.03
CA MET A 340 -23.44 -2.48 -2.97
C MET A 340 -22.15 -3.15 -2.48
N GLU A 341 -21.47 -3.88 -3.36
CA GLU A 341 -20.20 -4.53 -3.03
C GLU A 341 -19.05 -3.53 -2.91
N PHE A 342 -18.10 -3.82 -2.02
CA PHE A 342 -16.98 -2.94 -1.69
C PHE A 342 -16.15 -2.49 -2.90
N TYR A 343 -15.71 -3.43 -3.76
CA TYR A 343 -14.81 -3.10 -4.86
C TYR A 343 -15.52 -2.36 -6.01
N PRO A 344 -16.71 -2.77 -6.47
CA PRO A 344 -17.52 -1.95 -7.38
C PRO A 344 -17.81 -0.56 -6.81
N ALA A 345 -18.16 -0.44 -5.52
CA ALA A 345 -18.39 0.85 -4.89
C ALA A 345 -17.16 1.76 -5.00
N LEU A 346 -15.96 1.26 -4.67
CA LEU A 346 -14.74 2.05 -4.73
C LEU A 346 -14.37 2.53 -6.14
N LEU A 347 -14.69 1.76 -7.18
CA LEU A 347 -14.34 2.11 -8.56
C LEU A 347 -15.39 2.97 -9.27
N LEU A 348 -16.66 2.86 -8.85
CA LEU A 348 -17.78 3.58 -9.45
C LEU A 348 -18.18 4.84 -8.66
N GLU A 349 -17.55 5.07 -7.52
CA GLU A 349 -17.70 6.31 -6.75
C GLU A 349 -17.29 7.51 -7.60
N LYS A 350 -18.09 8.58 -7.55
CA LYS A 350 -17.74 9.86 -8.14
C LYS A 350 -16.37 10.35 -7.63
N THR A 351 -15.46 10.65 -8.56
CA THR A 351 -14.16 11.25 -8.22
C THR A 351 -14.33 12.72 -7.77
N ARG A 352 -13.44 13.21 -6.90
CA ARG A 352 -13.40 14.66 -6.64
C ARG A 352 -12.88 15.38 -7.89
N SER A 353 -13.13 16.69 -8.00
CA SER A 353 -12.71 17.46 -9.18
C SER A 353 -11.19 17.47 -9.32
N GLY A 354 -10.68 17.12 -10.51
CA GLY A 354 -9.24 17.17 -10.81
C GLY A 354 -8.39 16.09 -10.12
N VAL A 355 -8.98 15.06 -9.50
CA VAL A 355 -8.25 13.98 -8.82
C VAL A 355 -8.60 12.60 -9.36
N ILE A 356 -7.69 11.65 -9.12
CA ILE A 356 -7.74 10.28 -9.66
C ILE A 356 -8.83 9.40 -9.02
N PHE A 357 -9.20 9.64 -7.76
CA PHE A 357 -10.15 8.81 -7.01
C PHE A 357 -11.24 9.62 -6.28
N GLY A 358 -12.30 8.92 -5.85
CA GLY A 358 -13.33 9.41 -4.96
C GLY A 358 -12.88 9.50 -3.49
N GLU A 359 -13.79 9.95 -2.63
CA GLU A 359 -13.57 10.10 -1.20
C GLU A 359 -13.23 8.75 -0.57
N SER A 360 -14.02 7.71 -0.83
CA SER A 360 -13.91 6.40 -0.19
C SER A 360 -12.56 5.72 -0.41
N MET A 361 -11.93 5.89 -1.58
CA MET A 361 -10.59 5.33 -1.84
C MET A 361 -9.51 5.98 -0.97
N VAL A 362 -9.55 7.31 -0.89
CA VAL A 362 -8.60 8.11 -0.10
C VAL A 362 -8.83 7.81 1.36
N GLU A 363 -10.10 7.81 1.76
CA GLU A 363 -10.53 7.45 3.08
C GLU A 363 -10.06 6.04 3.41
N MET A 364 -10.55 4.99 2.79
CA MET A 364 -10.21 3.65 3.26
C MET A 364 -8.72 3.33 3.11
N GLY A 365 -8.07 3.84 2.06
CA GLY A 365 -6.67 3.53 1.76
C GLY A 365 -5.67 4.18 2.72
N ALA A 366 -5.88 5.45 3.11
CA ALA A 366 -4.87 6.19 3.88
C ALA A 366 -4.50 5.56 5.24
N PRO A 367 -5.43 5.06 6.07
CA PRO A 367 -5.13 4.43 7.36
C PRO A 367 -4.33 3.15 7.19
N PHE A 368 -4.69 2.29 6.23
CA PHE A 368 -3.95 1.06 5.96
C PHE A 368 -2.54 1.37 5.50
N SER A 369 -2.39 2.32 4.57
CA SER A 369 -1.09 2.76 4.07
C SER A 369 -0.23 3.33 5.20
N LEU A 370 -0.74 4.32 5.94
CA LEU A 370 0.01 4.97 7.01
C LEU A 370 0.34 4.03 8.17
N LYS A 371 -0.57 3.12 8.54
CA LYS A 371 -0.31 2.10 9.56
C LYS A 371 0.72 1.08 9.10
N GLY A 372 0.64 0.63 7.84
CA GLY A 372 1.61 -0.30 7.25
C GLY A 372 3.01 0.31 7.12
N LEU A 373 3.08 1.62 6.84
CA LEU A 373 4.33 2.38 6.80
C LEU A 373 4.87 2.64 8.20
N MET A 374 4.17 3.41 9.03
CA MET A 374 4.67 3.86 10.35
C MET A 374 4.68 2.75 11.40
N GLY A 375 3.94 1.67 11.17
CA GLY A 375 3.96 0.48 12.02
C GLY A 375 5.19 -0.40 11.81
N ASN A 376 6.06 -0.06 10.84
CA ASN A 376 7.29 -0.79 10.62
C ASN A 376 8.25 -0.65 11.83
N PRO A 377 8.88 -1.74 12.29
CA PRO A 377 9.83 -1.68 13.40
C PRO A 377 10.96 -0.66 13.21
N ILE A 378 11.39 -0.37 11.97
CA ILE A 378 12.44 0.62 11.73
C ILE A 378 12.05 2.03 12.20
N CYS A 379 10.75 2.34 12.21
CA CYS A 379 10.22 3.63 12.68
C CYS A 379 10.09 3.71 14.20
N SER A 380 10.38 2.62 14.93
CA SER A 380 10.35 2.62 16.38
C SER A 380 11.50 3.44 16.96
N PRO A 381 11.34 4.04 18.16
CA PRO A 381 12.43 4.72 18.85
C PRO A 381 13.66 3.83 19.08
N GLU A 382 13.49 2.52 19.10
CA GLU A 382 14.59 1.58 19.31
C GLU A 382 15.46 1.42 18.05
N TYR A 383 14.83 1.38 16.87
CA TYR A 383 15.51 1.15 15.60
C TYR A 383 15.87 2.44 14.86
N TRP A 384 15.13 3.54 15.03
CA TRP A 384 15.37 4.79 14.29
C TRP A 384 16.57 5.58 14.83
N LYS A 385 17.76 4.97 14.73
CA LYS A 385 19.04 5.47 15.22
C LYS A 385 20.09 5.27 14.13
N PRO A 386 21.09 6.18 13.99
CA PRO A 386 22.13 6.02 12.98
C PRO A 386 22.84 4.67 13.04
N SER A 387 23.06 4.12 14.23
CA SER A 387 23.71 2.81 14.42
C SER A 387 23.02 1.65 13.69
N THR A 388 21.68 1.68 13.61
CA THR A 388 20.87 0.67 12.89
C THR A 388 21.18 0.63 11.40
N PHE A 389 21.60 1.77 10.84
CA PHE A 389 21.90 1.95 9.42
C PHE A 389 23.41 2.01 9.15
N GLY A 390 24.24 1.54 10.08
CA GLY A 390 25.70 1.59 9.92
C GLY A 390 26.30 2.98 10.05
N GLY A 391 25.70 3.82 10.89
CA GLY A 391 26.18 5.16 11.21
C GLY A 391 25.47 6.25 10.42
N LYS A 392 26.05 7.45 10.46
CA LYS A 392 25.46 8.65 9.86
C LYS A 392 25.29 8.49 8.34
N THR A 393 26.27 7.91 7.65
CA THR A 393 26.24 7.73 6.19
C THR A 393 25.00 6.95 5.73
N GLY A 394 24.74 5.76 6.31
CA GLY A 394 23.55 4.99 5.94
C GLY A 394 22.24 5.64 6.37
N PHE A 395 22.23 6.35 7.51
CA PHE A 395 21.05 7.09 7.96
C PHE A 395 20.73 8.29 7.03
N ASP A 396 21.74 8.98 6.52
CA ASP A 396 21.58 10.07 5.56
C ASP A 396 21.12 9.56 4.19
N ILE A 397 21.51 8.34 3.79
CA ILE A 397 20.96 7.67 2.59
C ILE A 397 19.46 7.49 2.73
N VAL A 398 18.98 7.02 3.89
CA VAL A 398 17.55 6.93 4.17
C VAL A 398 16.92 8.32 4.12
N ASN A 399 17.32 9.25 4.99
CA ASN A 399 16.67 10.55 5.15
C ASN A 399 16.69 11.45 3.90
N SER A 400 17.63 11.24 2.99
CA SER A 400 17.75 12.02 1.75
C SER A 400 17.33 11.27 0.47
N ALA A 401 16.70 10.10 0.63
CA ALA A 401 16.25 9.25 -0.46
C ALA A 401 15.20 9.96 -1.33
N THR A 402 15.39 9.90 -2.66
CA THR A 402 14.41 10.37 -3.63
C THR A 402 14.30 9.39 -4.79
N LEU A 403 13.18 9.40 -5.52
CA LEU A 403 13.02 8.61 -6.75
C LEU A 403 14.11 8.97 -7.77
N LYS A 404 14.42 10.27 -7.91
CA LYS A 404 15.47 10.77 -8.80
C LYS A 404 16.84 10.19 -8.44
N LYS A 405 17.24 10.21 -7.16
CA LYS A 405 18.49 9.60 -6.70
C LYS A 405 18.53 8.10 -6.94
N LEU A 406 17.44 7.37 -6.65
CA LEU A 406 17.36 5.93 -6.90
C LEU A 406 17.68 5.60 -8.36
N VAL A 407 17.09 6.32 -9.31
CA VAL A 407 17.34 6.06 -10.73
C VAL A 407 18.73 6.55 -11.11
N CYS A 408 19.02 7.83 -10.87
CA CYS A 408 20.20 8.47 -11.44
C CYS A 408 21.53 8.05 -10.80
N LEU A 409 21.54 7.49 -9.58
CA LEU A 409 22.74 6.88 -9.00
C LEU A 409 22.98 5.44 -9.47
N ASN A 410 22.01 4.83 -10.15
CA ASN A 410 22.05 3.43 -10.58
C ASN A 410 21.92 3.27 -12.11
N THR A 411 22.01 4.35 -12.88
CA THR A 411 21.99 4.36 -14.35
C THR A 411 23.17 5.16 -14.90
N LYS A 412 23.65 4.88 -16.12
CA LYS A 412 24.79 5.61 -16.74
C LYS A 412 24.54 7.10 -17.04
N TRP A 413 23.28 7.51 -17.06
CA TRP A 413 22.84 8.88 -17.28
C TRP A 413 21.53 9.10 -16.52
N CYS A 414 21.20 10.35 -16.20
CA CYS A 414 19.99 10.67 -15.44
C CYS A 414 18.82 11.01 -16.38
N PRO A 415 17.78 10.16 -16.48
CA PRO A 415 16.60 10.44 -17.29
C PRO A 415 15.65 11.44 -16.61
N TYR A 416 14.54 11.76 -17.31
CA TYR A 416 13.38 12.34 -16.65
C TYR A 416 12.82 11.31 -15.67
N VAL A 417 12.79 11.66 -14.39
CA VAL A 417 12.33 10.76 -13.31
C VAL A 417 11.32 11.50 -12.47
N SER A 418 10.06 11.10 -12.58
CA SER A 418 8.93 11.65 -11.84
C SER A 418 7.81 10.62 -11.81
N PHE A 419 6.88 10.77 -10.87
CA PHE A 419 5.59 10.07 -10.88
C PHE A 419 4.52 10.80 -11.70
N HIS A 420 4.81 12.01 -12.16
CA HIS A 420 3.96 12.81 -13.02
C HIS A 420 4.51 12.88 -14.45
N THR A 421 3.65 13.14 -15.43
CA THR A 421 4.05 13.45 -16.80
C THR A 421 4.86 14.75 -16.83
N PRO A 422 5.84 14.88 -17.75
CA PRO A 422 6.60 16.10 -17.88
C PRO A 422 5.70 17.31 -18.19
N PRO A 423 5.99 18.51 -17.66
CA PRO A 423 5.26 19.70 -18.04
C PRO A 423 5.48 20.00 -19.55
N PRO A 424 4.55 20.70 -20.22
CA PRO A 424 4.64 20.97 -21.66
C PRO A 424 5.95 21.64 -22.11
N GLU A 425 6.58 22.40 -21.21
CA GLU A 425 7.81 23.15 -21.47
C GLU A 425 9.10 22.31 -21.28
N TYR A 426 8.98 21.05 -20.85
CA TYR A 426 10.14 20.21 -20.58
C TYR A 426 10.90 19.88 -21.87
N LYS A 427 12.18 20.29 -21.92
CA LYS A 427 13.11 19.91 -22.98
C LYS A 427 13.99 18.76 -22.50
N HIS A 428 14.08 17.69 -23.28
CA HIS A 428 14.98 16.57 -22.98
C HIS A 428 16.44 17.06 -22.92
N GLN A 429 17.02 17.07 -21.72
CA GLN A 429 18.46 17.27 -21.52
C GLN A 429 19.07 15.97 -21.00
N ARG A 430 20.12 15.47 -21.67
CA ARG A 430 20.96 14.39 -21.13
C ARG A 430 22.00 15.04 -20.21
N THR A 431 21.76 15.02 -18.90
CA THR A 431 22.75 15.45 -17.92
C THR A 431 23.64 14.27 -17.52
N SER A 432 24.96 14.48 -17.55
CA SER A 432 25.95 13.53 -17.03
C SER A 432 26.17 13.75 -15.53
N HIS A 433 26.66 12.73 -14.81
CA HIS A 433 26.66 12.58 -13.35
C HIS A 433 27.25 13.69 -12.46
N GLY A 434 27.76 14.79 -13.01
CA GLY A 434 28.51 15.81 -12.26
C GLY A 434 27.71 16.78 -11.38
N GLU A 435 26.37 16.67 -11.29
CA GLU A 435 25.51 17.65 -10.61
C GLU A 435 24.48 17.04 -9.63
N LEU A 436 24.66 15.80 -9.16
CA LEU A 436 23.66 15.08 -8.32
C LEU A 436 24.11 14.74 -6.91
#